data_AF-A0A6C0IE62-F1
#
_entry.id   AF-A0A6C0IE62-F1
#
_cell.length_a   1.000
_cell.length_b   1.000
_cell.length_c   1.000
_cell.angle_alpha   90.00
_cell.angle_beta   90.00
_cell.angle_gamma   90.00
#
_symmetry.space_group_name_H-M   'P 1'
#
loop_
_entity.id
_entity.type
_entity.pdbx_description
1 polymer ?
#
loop_
_entity_poly.entity_id
_entity_poly.type
_entity_poly.pdbx_seq_one_letter_code
_entity_poly.pdbx_strand_id
1 'polypeptide(L)'
;MCFNYKVSLLTFVIGTVFSILLIKYGNPQYKLENKVSGIFLIFISLIQFMDFLFWIDLKNVYGINKITTILGAILNVAQPTILYIIKYIYYKPNIFEGVNLLVAILNLLYFIYFLKVYIQFLFNEKLVTSTENNHLKWPWIKYSNPSYYLFLLAINIFYLFNFKYALFLFIILYFLLYISYKYFYYNKAELWCFFGSFIPLILFFASFCINKIPSIPFFSS
;
A
#
# COMPACT_ATOMS: atom_id res chain seq x y z
N MET A 1 -10.52 6.91 -1.65
CA MET A 1 -11.72 7.48 -2.30
C MET A 1 -12.96 7.17 -1.48
N CYS A 2 -12.83 7.25 -0.16
CA CYS A 2 -13.86 7.07 0.84
C CYS A 2 -14.95 8.13 0.66
N PHE A 3 -16.19 7.73 0.95
CA PHE A 3 -17.45 8.44 0.70
C PHE A 3 -17.51 9.96 1.01
N ASN A 4 -16.63 10.51 1.84
CA ASN A 4 -16.48 11.95 2.10
C ASN A 4 -15.19 12.27 2.88
N TYR A 5 -14.88 13.57 3.01
CA TYR A 5 -13.72 14.09 3.74
C TYR A 5 -13.63 13.60 5.20
N LYS A 6 -14.75 13.41 5.92
CA LYS A 6 -14.72 12.96 7.33
C LYS A 6 -14.24 11.51 7.44
N VAL A 7 -14.73 10.64 6.55
CA VAL A 7 -14.28 9.23 6.50
C VAL A 7 -12.83 9.13 6.02
N SER A 8 -12.44 9.98 5.07
CA SER A 8 -11.05 10.07 4.58
C SER A 8 -10.07 10.47 5.69
N LEU A 9 -10.41 11.50 6.47
CA LEU A 9 -9.60 11.95 7.60
C LEU A 9 -9.59 10.92 8.75
N LEU A 10 -10.73 10.29 9.06
CA LEU A 10 -10.82 9.25 10.09
C LEU A 10 -9.98 8.01 9.73
N THR A 11 -10.05 7.56 8.48
CA THR A 11 -9.25 6.40 8.01
C THR A 11 -7.75 6.73 7.97
N PHE A 12 -7.36 7.95 7.57
CA PHE A 12 -5.97 8.41 7.71
C PHE A 12 -5.48 8.36 9.17
N VAL A 13 -6.25 8.91 10.11
CA VAL A 13 -5.90 8.91 11.54
C VAL A 13 -5.80 7.49 12.10
N ILE A 14 -6.76 6.60 11.81
CA ILE A 14 -6.73 5.20 12.24
C ILE A 14 -5.48 4.48 11.68
N GLY A 15 -5.24 4.60 10.37
CA GLY A 15 -4.10 3.96 9.70
C GLY A 15 -2.77 4.43 10.26
N THR A 16 -2.58 5.74 10.44
CA THR A 16 -1.35 6.31 11.01
C THR A 16 -1.17 5.94 12.48
N VAL A 17 -2.20 6.07 13.33
CA VAL A 17 -2.10 5.77 14.76
C VAL A 17 -1.79 4.29 14.99
N PHE A 18 -2.53 3.37 14.37
CA PHE A 18 -2.27 1.94 14.56
C PHE A 18 -0.95 1.49 13.94
N SER A 19 -0.46 2.15 12.89
CA SER A 19 0.89 1.90 12.37
C SER A 19 1.98 2.35 13.35
N ILE A 20 1.80 3.48 14.04
CA ILE A 20 2.72 3.93 15.11
C ILE A 20 2.66 2.98 16.31
N LEU A 21 1.48 2.47 16.67
CA LEU A 21 1.32 1.47 17.71
C LEU A 21 1.98 0.13 17.34
N LEU A 22 1.88 -0.32 16.08
CA LEU A 22 2.59 -1.48 15.56
C LEU A 22 4.12 -1.32 15.69
N ILE A 23 4.68 -0.17 15.29
CA ILE A 23 6.11 0.13 15.37
C ILE A 23 6.62 0.12 16.82
N LYS A 24 5.84 0.68 17.76
CA LYS A 24 6.26 0.88 19.16
C LYS A 24 5.96 -0.30 20.08
N TYR A 25 4.84 -0.98 19.86
CA TYR A 25 4.24 -1.91 20.83
C TYR A 25 3.81 -3.26 20.22
N GLY A 26 4.00 -3.50 18.92
CA GLY A 26 3.78 -4.83 18.33
C GLY A 26 4.73 -5.89 18.92
N ASN A 27 4.39 -7.17 18.75
CA ASN A 27 5.12 -8.31 19.35
C ASN A 27 6.66 -8.17 19.20
N PRO A 28 7.44 -8.15 20.30
CA PRO A 28 8.90 -8.00 20.28
C PRO A 28 9.66 -9.01 19.41
N GLN A 29 9.12 -10.21 19.19
CA GLN A 29 9.73 -11.20 18.30
C GLN A 29 9.76 -10.75 16.83
N TYR A 30 8.77 -9.96 16.42
CA TYR A 30 8.63 -9.41 15.06
C TYR A 30 9.00 -7.92 14.99
N LYS A 31 9.92 -7.47 15.86
CA LYS A 31 10.26 -6.04 16.03
C LYS A 31 10.72 -5.36 14.74
N LEU A 32 11.39 -6.08 13.83
CA LEU A 32 11.87 -5.51 12.57
C LEU A 32 10.77 -5.51 11.49
N GLU A 33 10.02 -6.60 11.40
CA GLU A 33 8.85 -6.73 10.53
C GLU A 33 7.77 -5.71 10.88
N ASN A 34 7.39 -5.60 12.16
CA ASN A 34 6.48 -4.58 12.68
C ASN A 34 6.93 -3.15 12.33
N LYS A 35 8.25 -2.88 12.40
CA LYS A 35 8.81 -1.57 12.06
C LYS A 35 8.68 -1.27 10.56
N VAL A 36 9.07 -2.21 9.70
CA VAL A 36 8.99 -2.06 8.24
C VAL A 36 7.53 -2.02 7.77
N SER A 37 6.67 -2.90 8.28
CA SER A 37 5.24 -2.90 7.98
C SER A 37 4.56 -1.62 8.44
N GLY A 38 4.83 -1.12 9.65
CA GLY A 38 4.24 0.13 10.12
C GLY A 38 4.68 1.34 9.31
N ILE A 39 5.94 1.44 8.92
CA ILE A 39 6.42 2.53 8.04
C ILE A 39 5.74 2.45 6.67
N PHE A 40 5.60 1.25 6.11
CA PHE A 40 4.89 1.02 4.85
C PHE A 40 3.38 1.33 4.96
N LEU A 41 2.74 0.99 6.09
CA LEU A 41 1.32 1.24 6.32
C LEU A 41 1.04 2.73 6.62
N ILE A 42 2.00 3.49 7.17
CA ILE A 42 1.95 4.96 7.18
C ILE A 42 2.02 5.50 5.75
N PHE A 43 2.93 5.00 4.91
CA PHE A 43 3.01 5.41 3.50
C PHE A 43 1.71 5.13 2.74
N ILE A 44 1.11 3.95 2.95
CA ILE A 44 -0.24 3.64 2.42
C ILE A 44 -1.26 4.63 2.97
N SER A 45 -1.26 4.92 4.28
CA SER A 45 -2.21 5.83 4.93
C SER A 45 -2.21 7.25 4.33
N LEU A 46 -1.13 7.68 3.67
CA LEU A 46 -1.09 8.96 2.96
C LEU A 46 -2.07 9.04 1.79
N ILE A 47 -2.52 7.91 1.20
CA ILE A 47 -3.53 7.98 0.14
C ILE A 47 -4.91 8.40 0.67
N GLN A 48 -5.25 8.09 1.93
CA GLN A 48 -6.45 8.57 2.63
C GLN A 48 -6.30 10.05 3.04
N PHE A 49 -5.08 10.54 3.25
CA PHE A 49 -4.85 11.98 3.39
C PHE A 49 -5.00 12.72 2.05
N MET A 50 -4.46 12.18 0.95
CA MET A 50 -4.74 12.71 -0.40
C MET A 50 -6.25 12.70 -0.68
N ASP A 51 -6.96 11.67 -0.22
CA ASP A 51 -8.40 11.54 -0.35
C ASP A 51 -9.19 12.66 0.32
N PHE A 52 -8.80 13.01 1.55
CA PHE A 52 -9.31 14.17 2.25
C PHE A 52 -9.04 15.48 1.46
N LEU A 53 -7.84 15.63 0.90
CA LEU A 53 -7.46 16.80 0.11
C LEU A 53 -8.24 16.92 -1.22
N PHE A 54 -8.63 15.81 -1.86
CA PHE A 54 -9.53 15.84 -3.03
C PHE A 54 -10.92 16.38 -2.66
N TRP A 55 -11.48 15.95 -1.54
CA TRP A 55 -12.84 16.36 -1.15
C TRP A 55 -12.96 17.83 -0.76
N ILE A 56 -11.93 18.43 -0.16
CA ILE A 56 -11.97 19.85 0.26
C ILE A 56 -11.79 20.84 -0.91
N ASP A 57 -11.16 20.42 -2.02
CA ASP A 57 -10.91 21.25 -3.21
C ASP A 57 -11.37 20.56 -4.50
N LEU A 58 -12.53 19.89 -4.47
CA LEU A 58 -13.00 19.07 -5.60
C LEU A 58 -13.13 19.86 -6.92
N LYS A 59 -13.43 21.17 -6.84
CA LYS A 59 -13.49 22.08 -8.00
C LYS A 59 -12.13 22.65 -8.42
N ASN A 60 -11.05 22.32 -7.72
CA ASN A 60 -9.70 22.84 -7.91
C ASN A 60 -9.64 24.38 -7.95
N VAL A 61 -10.23 25.01 -6.93
CA VAL A 61 -10.22 26.47 -6.72
C VAL A 61 -8.86 26.90 -6.15
N TYR A 62 -8.30 26.10 -5.24
CA TYR A 62 -7.03 26.40 -4.57
C TYR A 62 -5.82 25.70 -5.23
N GLY A 63 -6.04 24.84 -6.23
CA GLY A 63 -5.00 24.04 -6.85
C GLY A 63 -4.55 22.82 -6.02
N ILE A 64 -5.18 22.61 -4.86
CA ILE A 64 -4.85 21.51 -3.93
C ILE A 64 -5.15 20.18 -4.63
N ASN A 65 -6.31 20.04 -5.26
CA ASN A 65 -6.70 18.83 -5.98
C ASN A 65 -5.69 18.49 -7.10
N LYS A 66 -5.16 19.48 -7.82
CA LYS A 66 -4.12 19.26 -8.84
C LYS A 66 -2.83 18.69 -8.26
N ILE A 67 -2.30 19.30 -7.20
CA ILE A 67 -1.09 18.83 -6.51
C ILE A 67 -1.33 17.43 -5.94
N THR A 68 -2.48 17.22 -5.31
CA THR A 68 -2.92 15.95 -4.73
C THR A 68 -3.12 14.85 -5.78
N THR A 69 -3.54 15.21 -7.01
CA THR A 69 -3.71 14.26 -8.13
C THR A 69 -2.36 13.76 -8.64
N ILE A 70 -1.35 14.64 -8.67
CA ILE A 70 0.03 14.31 -9.03
C ILE A 70 0.66 13.43 -7.94
N LEU A 71 0.57 13.82 -6.67
CA LEU A 71 1.13 13.07 -5.54
C LEU A 71 0.43 11.73 -5.28
N GLY A 72 -0.90 11.69 -5.41
CA GLY A 72 -1.71 10.49 -5.23
C GLY A 72 -1.37 9.37 -6.22
N ALA A 73 -0.97 9.72 -7.45
CA ALA A 73 -0.48 8.75 -8.42
C ALA A 73 0.81 8.07 -7.96
N ILE A 74 1.76 8.83 -7.38
CA ILE A 74 3.00 8.28 -6.79
C ILE A 74 2.66 7.41 -5.58
N LEU A 75 1.92 7.95 -4.61
CA LEU A 75 1.57 7.29 -3.34
C LEU A 75 0.77 5.99 -3.53
N ASN A 76 0.01 5.88 -4.64
CA ASN A 76 -0.72 4.68 -5.00
C ASN A 76 0.17 3.67 -5.74
N VAL A 77 0.75 4.05 -6.90
CA VAL A 77 1.42 3.08 -7.78
C VAL A 77 2.82 2.67 -7.29
N ALA A 78 3.55 3.54 -6.56
CA ALA A 78 4.91 3.23 -6.11
C ALA A 78 4.99 2.28 -4.89
N GLN A 79 3.87 1.84 -4.32
CA GLN A 79 3.85 1.04 -3.07
C GLN A 79 4.76 -0.21 -3.10
N PRO A 80 4.83 -1.04 -4.17
CA PRO A 80 5.71 -2.19 -4.20
C PRO A 80 7.20 -1.78 -4.11
N THR A 81 7.61 -0.78 -4.88
CA THR A 81 8.99 -0.26 -4.89
C THR A 81 9.35 0.39 -3.54
N ILE A 82 8.42 1.13 -2.93
CA ILE A 82 8.63 1.75 -1.62
C ILE A 82 8.81 0.68 -0.53
N LEU A 83 8.01 -0.39 -0.54
CA LEU A 83 8.19 -1.53 0.36
C LEU A 83 9.60 -2.14 0.23
N TYR A 84 10.07 -2.36 -1.01
CA TYR A 84 11.43 -2.85 -1.27
C TYR A 84 12.53 -1.89 -0.79
N ILE A 85 12.38 -0.58 -1.02
CA ILE A 85 13.32 0.44 -0.53
C ILE A 85 13.40 0.44 1.00
N ILE A 86 12.26 0.29 1.69
CA ILE A 86 12.24 0.18 3.16
C ILE A 86 13.00 -1.09 3.61
N LYS A 87 12.91 -2.23 2.90
CA LYS A 87 13.78 -3.40 3.18
C LYS A 87 15.25 -3.02 3.12
N TYR A 88 15.67 -2.38 2.02
CA TYR A 88 17.08 -2.12 1.75
C TYR A 88 17.71 -1.22 2.83
N ILE A 89 16.98 -0.19 3.27
CA ILE A 89 17.39 0.72 4.36
C ILE A 89 17.57 -0.03 5.69
N TYR A 90 16.67 -0.97 6.03
CA TYR A 90 16.64 -1.60 7.36
C TYR A 90 17.38 -2.93 7.48
N TYR A 91 17.35 -3.79 6.46
CA TYR A 91 17.99 -5.11 6.46
C TYR A 91 19.37 -5.10 5.78
N LYS A 92 19.67 -4.11 4.92
CA LYS A 92 20.93 -3.96 4.19
C LYS A 92 21.48 -5.28 3.54
N PRO A 93 20.68 -6.05 2.80
CA PRO A 93 21.14 -7.28 2.15
C PRO A 93 22.18 -6.98 1.05
N ASN A 94 23.10 -7.91 0.80
CA ASN A 94 23.92 -7.85 -0.41
C ASN A 94 23.03 -8.05 -1.64
N ILE A 95 22.93 -7.04 -2.51
CA ILE A 95 22.09 -7.07 -3.72
C ILE A 95 22.59 -8.13 -4.71
N PHE A 96 23.90 -8.40 -4.77
CA PHE A 96 24.49 -9.21 -5.85
C PHE A 96 24.41 -10.73 -5.64
N GLU A 97 23.78 -11.18 -4.56
CA GLU A 97 23.72 -12.60 -4.17
C GLU A 97 22.33 -13.22 -4.45
N GLY A 98 22.30 -14.22 -5.35
CA GLY A 98 21.18 -15.14 -5.55
C GLY A 98 19.81 -14.46 -5.70
N VAL A 99 18.88 -14.80 -4.79
CA VAL A 99 17.50 -14.28 -4.80
C VAL A 99 17.45 -12.75 -4.65
N ASN A 100 18.42 -12.14 -3.95
CA ASN A 100 18.43 -10.69 -3.75
C ASN A 100 18.57 -9.94 -5.08
N LEU A 101 19.40 -10.47 -5.99
CA LEU A 101 19.62 -9.89 -7.31
C LEU A 101 18.37 -10.01 -8.19
N LEU A 102 17.70 -11.17 -8.16
CA LEU A 102 16.46 -11.39 -8.91
C LEU A 102 15.35 -10.43 -8.47
N VAL A 103 15.14 -10.27 -7.15
CA VAL A 103 14.10 -9.35 -6.65
C VAL A 103 14.50 -7.88 -6.84
N ALA A 104 15.79 -7.54 -6.82
CA ALA A 104 16.28 -6.21 -7.21
C ALA A 104 15.96 -5.89 -8.68
N ILE A 105 16.22 -6.82 -9.60
CA ILE A 105 15.91 -6.68 -11.03
C ILE A 105 14.40 -6.52 -11.23
N LEU A 106 13.56 -7.32 -10.57
CA LEU A 106 12.09 -7.20 -10.66
C LEU A 106 11.59 -5.84 -10.16
N ASN A 107 12.13 -5.32 -9.05
CA ASN A 107 11.77 -4.00 -8.53
C ASN A 107 12.27 -2.87 -9.43
N LEU A 108 13.44 -3.01 -10.07
CA LEU A 108 13.97 -2.05 -11.05
C LEU A 108 13.12 -2.02 -12.34
N LEU A 109 12.77 -3.18 -12.89
CA LEU A 109 11.89 -3.29 -14.06
C LEU A 109 10.51 -2.68 -13.78
N TYR A 110 9.95 -2.93 -12.59
CA TYR A 110 8.70 -2.31 -12.16
C TYR A 110 8.84 -0.79 -11.95
N PHE A 111 9.97 -0.30 -11.42
CA PHE A 111 10.21 1.13 -11.27
C PHE A 111 10.29 1.84 -12.65
N ILE A 112 10.94 1.23 -13.63
CA ILE A 112 10.96 1.72 -15.02
C ILE A 112 9.54 1.73 -15.62
N TYR A 113 8.76 0.66 -15.39
CA TYR A 113 7.34 0.59 -15.78
C TYR A 113 6.50 1.69 -15.10
N PHE A 114 6.67 1.91 -13.80
CA PHE A 114 6.02 2.98 -13.03
C PHE A 114 6.37 4.36 -13.61
N LEU A 115 7.64 4.65 -13.87
CA LEU A 115 8.06 5.91 -14.48
C LEU A 115 7.41 6.12 -15.86
N LYS A 116 7.37 5.09 -16.71
CA LYS A 116 6.68 5.15 -18.02
C LYS A 116 5.19 5.48 -17.86
N VAL A 117 4.51 4.78 -16.95
CA VAL A 117 3.07 4.97 -16.64
C VAL A 117 2.80 6.37 -16.08
N TYR A 118 3.64 6.84 -15.16
CA TYR A 118 3.51 8.14 -14.52
C TYR A 118 3.78 9.29 -15.50
N ILE A 119 4.78 9.17 -16.37
CA ILE A 119 5.04 10.10 -17.47
C ILE A 119 3.84 10.13 -18.44
N GLN A 120 3.31 8.97 -18.84
CA GLN A 120 2.13 8.91 -19.71
C GLN A 120 0.91 9.60 -19.07
N PHE A 121 0.69 9.41 -17.77
CA PHE A 121 -0.32 10.12 -17.00
C PHE A 121 -0.10 11.64 -17.00
N LEU A 122 1.12 12.12 -16.69
CA LEU A 122 1.41 13.56 -16.60
C LEU A 122 1.18 14.33 -17.92
N PHE A 123 1.41 13.70 -19.07
CA PHE A 123 1.28 14.35 -20.38
C PHE A 123 -0.09 14.15 -21.07
N ASN A 124 -0.88 13.13 -20.69
CA ASN A 124 -2.07 12.72 -21.45
C ASN A 124 -3.38 12.72 -20.62
N GLU A 125 -3.39 13.35 -19.44
CA GLU A 125 -4.59 13.50 -18.61
C GLU A 125 -4.80 14.91 -18.06
N LYS A 126 -6.05 15.20 -17.70
CA LYS A 126 -6.37 16.29 -16.80
C LYS A 126 -5.85 15.92 -15.41
N LEU A 127 -4.85 16.66 -14.94
CA LEU A 127 -4.22 16.45 -13.63
C LEU A 127 -5.09 16.93 -12.47
N VAL A 128 -6.41 16.64 -12.51
CA VAL A 128 -7.40 17.01 -11.50
C VAL A 128 -8.36 15.83 -11.34
N THR A 129 -8.52 15.34 -10.11
CA THR A 129 -9.45 14.26 -9.77
C THR A 129 -10.88 14.80 -9.75
N SER A 130 -11.79 14.13 -10.44
CA SER A 130 -13.21 14.46 -10.51
C SER A 130 -14.07 13.42 -9.78
N THR A 131 -15.39 13.60 -9.77
CA THR A 131 -16.35 12.58 -9.32
C THR A 131 -17.12 11.96 -10.49
N GLU A 132 -17.36 10.66 -10.41
CA GLU A 132 -18.24 9.87 -11.28
C GLU A 132 -19.13 8.98 -10.40
N ASN A 133 -20.44 8.95 -10.65
CA ASN A 133 -21.41 8.23 -9.80
C ASN A 133 -21.38 8.60 -8.30
N ASN A 134 -20.94 9.83 -7.95
CA ASN A 134 -20.64 10.34 -6.59
C ASN A 134 -19.33 9.81 -5.94
N HIS A 135 -18.50 9.06 -6.67
CA HIS A 135 -17.22 8.52 -6.18
C HIS A 135 -16.04 9.18 -6.90
N LEU A 136 -14.88 9.32 -6.23
CA LEU A 136 -13.71 10.00 -6.82
C LEU A 136 -13.07 9.13 -7.93
N LYS A 137 -12.85 9.75 -9.10
CA LYS A 137 -12.28 9.13 -10.30
C LYS A 137 -10.83 9.56 -10.49
N TRP A 138 -9.89 8.68 -10.15
CA TRP A 138 -8.45 8.94 -10.28
C TRP A 138 -7.94 8.75 -11.71
N PRO A 139 -7.49 9.83 -12.40
CA PRO A 139 -7.14 9.76 -13.82
C PRO A 139 -5.95 8.83 -14.13
N TRP A 140 -5.03 8.63 -13.19
CA TRP A 140 -3.85 7.77 -13.41
C TRP A 140 -4.16 6.27 -13.48
N ILE A 141 -5.30 5.82 -12.95
CA ILE A 141 -5.64 4.38 -12.87
C ILE A 141 -5.74 3.75 -14.26
N LYS A 142 -6.14 4.51 -15.30
CA LYS A 142 -6.26 4.00 -16.67
C LYS A 142 -4.91 3.61 -17.32
N TYR A 143 -3.78 4.04 -16.76
CA TYR A 143 -2.43 3.69 -17.22
C TYR A 143 -1.80 2.56 -16.41
N SER A 144 -2.27 2.32 -15.18
CA SER A 144 -1.72 1.31 -14.27
C SER A 144 -2.30 -0.07 -14.52
N ASN A 145 -1.45 -1.09 -14.68
CA ASN A 145 -1.86 -2.49 -14.69
C ASN A 145 -1.83 -3.04 -13.24
N PRO A 146 -2.99 -3.34 -12.62
CA PRO A 146 -3.04 -3.82 -11.24
C PRO A 146 -2.38 -5.19 -11.08
N SER A 147 -2.33 -6.03 -12.12
CA SER A 147 -1.74 -7.37 -12.02
C SER A 147 -0.24 -7.32 -11.76
N TYR A 148 0.51 -6.40 -12.40
CA TYR A 148 1.94 -6.22 -12.15
C TYR A 148 2.21 -5.64 -10.76
N TYR A 149 1.38 -4.68 -10.34
CA TYR A 149 1.42 -4.10 -9.00
C TYR A 149 1.22 -5.18 -7.92
N LEU A 150 0.18 -6.01 -8.05
CA LEU A 150 -0.13 -7.05 -7.09
C LEU A 150 0.90 -8.19 -7.11
N PHE A 151 1.38 -8.61 -8.28
CA PHE A 151 2.38 -9.67 -8.35
C PHE A 151 3.69 -9.27 -7.66
N LEU A 152 4.17 -8.04 -7.88
CA LEU A 152 5.38 -7.56 -7.20
C LEU A 152 5.14 -7.30 -5.71
N LEU A 153 3.96 -6.82 -5.32
CA LEU A 153 3.61 -6.64 -3.90
C LEU A 153 3.64 -7.98 -3.14
N ALA A 154 3.13 -9.06 -3.75
CA ALA A 154 3.21 -10.41 -3.18
C ALA A 154 4.66 -10.90 -3.04
N ILE A 155 5.46 -10.77 -4.11
CA ILE A 155 6.90 -11.12 -4.10
C ILE A 155 7.62 -10.37 -3.00
N ASN A 156 7.41 -9.05 -2.90
CA ASN A 156 8.05 -8.25 -1.87
C ASN A 156 7.60 -8.69 -0.48
N ILE A 157 6.30 -8.91 -0.20
CA ILE A 157 5.83 -9.40 1.11
C ILE A 157 6.54 -10.71 1.53
N PHE A 158 6.64 -11.71 0.65
CA PHE A 158 7.30 -12.98 0.98
C PHE A 158 8.84 -12.92 0.98
N TYR A 159 9.46 -12.00 0.25
CA TYR A 159 10.91 -11.75 0.27
C TYR A 159 11.34 -10.83 1.43
N LEU A 160 10.43 -10.06 2.03
CA LEU A 160 10.72 -9.05 3.06
C LEU A 160 10.69 -9.62 4.48
N PHE A 161 9.67 -10.42 4.80
CA PHE A 161 9.30 -10.76 6.18
C PHE A 161 9.48 -12.24 6.48
N ASN A 162 9.58 -12.62 7.77
CA ASN A 162 9.50 -14.01 8.19
C ASN A 162 8.25 -14.69 7.60
N PHE A 163 8.36 -15.92 7.09
CA PHE A 163 7.28 -16.59 6.34
C PHE A 163 5.92 -16.59 7.04
N LYS A 164 5.85 -16.81 8.36
CA LYS A 164 4.58 -16.74 9.10
C LYS A 164 3.98 -15.33 9.09
N TYR A 165 4.82 -14.30 9.25
CA TYR A 165 4.41 -12.90 9.23
C TYR A 165 4.00 -12.46 7.81
N ALA A 166 4.79 -12.84 6.80
CA ALA A 166 4.48 -12.62 5.38
C ALA A 166 3.13 -13.23 4.99
N LEU A 167 2.88 -14.48 5.39
CA LEU A 167 1.61 -15.18 5.12
C LEU A 167 0.42 -14.47 5.78
N PHE A 168 0.54 -14.00 7.03
CA PHE A 168 -0.53 -13.24 7.68
C PHE A 168 -0.79 -11.90 7.00
N LEU A 169 0.27 -11.12 6.70
CA LEU A 169 0.15 -9.86 5.99
C LEU A 169 -0.47 -10.04 4.59
N PHE A 170 -0.03 -11.08 3.87
CA PHE A 170 -0.59 -11.45 2.56
C PHE A 170 -2.07 -11.83 2.67
N ILE A 171 -2.45 -12.71 3.58
CA ILE A 171 -3.86 -13.12 3.77
C ILE A 171 -4.73 -11.90 4.08
N ILE A 172 -4.34 -11.05 5.03
CA ILE A 172 -5.10 -9.83 5.40
C ILE A 172 -5.25 -8.91 4.18
N LEU A 173 -4.15 -8.61 3.48
CA LEU A 173 -4.14 -7.66 2.37
C LEU A 173 -4.95 -8.16 1.17
N TYR A 174 -4.74 -9.41 0.75
CA TYR A 174 -5.42 -9.97 -0.43
C TYR A 174 -6.88 -10.33 -0.15
N PHE A 175 -7.25 -10.69 1.07
CA PHE A 175 -8.64 -10.90 1.46
C PHE A 175 -9.46 -9.60 1.43
N LEU A 176 -8.93 -8.52 2.01
CA LEU A 176 -9.59 -7.20 1.99
C LEU A 176 -9.69 -6.65 0.55
N LEU A 177 -8.66 -6.85 -0.26
CA LEU A 177 -8.68 -6.51 -1.68
C LEU A 177 -9.70 -7.35 -2.47
N TYR A 178 -9.81 -8.66 -2.19
CA TYR A 178 -10.79 -9.55 -2.82
C TYR A 178 -12.23 -9.14 -2.48
N ILE A 179 -12.51 -8.79 -1.22
CA ILE A 179 -13.82 -8.23 -0.82
C ILE A 179 -14.10 -6.95 -1.60
N SER A 180 -13.13 -6.03 -1.68
CA SER A 180 -13.26 -4.79 -2.45
C SER A 180 -13.56 -5.03 -3.93
N TYR A 181 -12.85 -5.97 -4.56
CA TYR A 181 -13.07 -6.32 -5.97
C TYR A 181 -14.44 -6.95 -6.22
N LYS A 182 -14.90 -7.82 -5.31
CA LYS A 182 -16.10 -8.65 -5.46
C LYS A 182 -17.41 -7.92 -5.17
N TYR A 183 -17.48 -7.15 -4.10
CA TYR A 183 -18.74 -6.58 -3.60
C TYR A 183 -19.01 -5.14 -4.07
N PHE A 184 -18.00 -4.42 -4.58
CA PHE A 184 -18.10 -2.99 -4.89
C PHE A 184 -17.69 -2.69 -6.34
N TYR A 185 -18.51 -3.15 -7.31
CA TYR A 185 -18.18 -3.14 -8.74
C TYR A 185 -17.66 -1.79 -9.26
N TYR A 186 -18.34 -0.69 -8.94
CA TYR A 186 -17.95 0.67 -9.35
C TYR A 186 -16.79 1.26 -8.51
N ASN A 187 -16.63 0.80 -7.26
CA ASN A 187 -15.92 1.51 -6.20
C ASN A 187 -14.73 0.69 -5.62
N LYS A 188 -14.16 -0.21 -6.42
CA LYS A 188 -13.10 -1.16 -6.01
C LYS A 188 -11.85 -0.50 -5.42
N ALA A 189 -11.58 0.75 -5.80
CA ALA A 189 -10.45 1.56 -5.31
C ALA A 189 -10.79 2.34 -4.03
N GLU A 190 -12.05 2.68 -3.81
CA GLU A 190 -12.56 3.33 -2.60
C GLU A 190 -12.46 2.40 -1.40
N LEU A 191 -13.12 1.25 -1.48
CA LEU A 191 -13.23 0.33 -0.35
C LEU A 191 -11.88 -0.31 -0.01
N TRP A 192 -11.01 -0.51 -1.01
CA TRP A 192 -9.62 -0.91 -0.78
C TRP A 192 -8.89 0.09 0.13
N CYS A 193 -9.05 1.39 -0.09
CA CYS A 193 -8.44 2.40 0.77
C CYS A 193 -9.15 2.49 2.13
N PHE A 194 -10.47 2.30 2.21
CA PHE A 194 -11.17 2.23 3.48
C PHE A 194 -10.65 1.05 4.34
N PHE A 195 -10.58 -0.17 3.79
CA PHE A 195 -10.05 -1.33 4.50
C PHE A 195 -8.54 -1.27 4.74
N GLY A 196 -7.79 -0.65 3.82
CA GLY A 196 -6.33 -0.48 3.92
C GLY A 196 -5.90 0.22 5.22
N SER A 197 -6.68 1.19 5.72
CA SER A 197 -6.38 1.85 7.00
C SER A 197 -6.57 0.95 8.23
N PHE A 198 -7.32 -0.15 8.12
CA PHE A 198 -7.50 -1.11 9.21
C PHE A 198 -6.47 -2.25 9.18
N ILE A 199 -5.68 -2.40 8.11
CA ILE A 199 -4.57 -3.36 8.07
C ILE A 199 -3.60 -3.20 9.26
N PRO A 200 -3.10 -2.00 9.64
CA PRO A 200 -2.22 -1.88 10.81
C PRO A 200 -2.89 -2.24 12.13
N LEU A 201 -4.20 -2.00 12.29
CA LEU A 201 -4.98 -2.42 13.45
C LEU A 201 -5.04 -3.96 13.56
N ILE A 202 -5.37 -4.63 12.45
CA ILE A 202 -5.45 -6.09 12.40
C ILE A 202 -4.05 -6.70 12.60
N LEU A 203 -3.02 -6.14 11.95
CA LEU A 203 -1.64 -6.62 12.01
C LEU A 203 -1.02 -6.43 13.40
N PHE A 204 -1.35 -5.36 14.12
CA PHE A 204 -0.97 -5.15 15.52
C PHE A 204 -1.41 -6.33 16.39
N PHE A 205 -2.70 -6.69 16.38
CA PHE A 205 -3.20 -7.84 17.13
C PHE A 205 -2.67 -9.18 16.58
N ALA A 206 -2.61 -9.35 15.27
CA ALA A 206 -2.09 -10.56 14.63
C ALA A 206 -0.63 -10.84 15.03
N SER A 207 0.20 -9.80 15.21
CA SER A 207 1.60 -9.95 15.61
C SER A 207 1.78 -10.78 16.89
N PHE A 208 0.85 -10.69 17.84
CA PHE A 208 0.84 -11.49 19.07
C PHE A 208 0.27 -12.90 18.90
N CYS A 209 -0.63 -13.09 17.93
CA CYS A 209 -1.30 -14.37 17.68
C CYS A 209 -0.44 -15.36 16.86
N ILE A 210 0.40 -14.86 15.94
CA ILE A 210 1.22 -15.70 15.03
C ILE A 210 2.06 -16.74 15.80
N ASN A 211 2.58 -16.37 16.98
CA ASN A 211 3.42 -17.24 17.81
C ASN A 211 2.70 -18.50 18.33
N LYS A 212 1.37 -18.47 18.45
CA LYS A 212 0.58 -19.60 18.96
C LYS A 212 0.32 -20.69 17.90
N ILE A 213 0.68 -20.42 16.65
CA ILE A 213 0.48 -21.35 15.53
C ILE A 213 1.72 -22.24 15.43
N PRO A 214 1.59 -23.59 15.48
CA PRO A 214 2.73 -24.49 15.39
C PRO A 214 3.53 -24.29 14.09
N SER A 215 4.83 -24.59 14.13
CA SER A 215 5.67 -24.59 12.92
C SER A 215 5.25 -25.72 11.98
N ILE A 216 4.64 -25.36 10.85
CA ILE A 216 4.47 -26.29 9.73
C ILE A 216 5.89 -26.66 9.23
N PRO A 217 6.29 -27.94 9.22
CA PRO A 217 7.69 -28.37 9.03
C PRO A 217 8.13 -28.36 7.56
N PHE A 218 7.64 -27.42 6.74
CA PHE A 218 7.72 -27.53 5.27
C PHE A 218 9.00 -26.97 4.62
N PHE A 219 9.81 -26.20 5.36
CA PHE A 219 11.10 -25.69 4.90
C PHE A 219 12.11 -25.64 6.06
N SER A 220 12.80 -26.76 6.27
CA SER A 220 14.01 -26.87 7.09
C SER A 220 15.13 -27.47 6.23
N SER A 221 15.70 -26.61 5.38
CA SER A 221 16.76 -26.90 4.40
C SER A 221 17.58 -25.64 4.17
#